data_AF-A0AAP2KWG3-F1
#
_entry.id   AF-A0AAP2KWG3-F1
#
_cell.length_a   1.000
_cell.length_b   1.000
_cell.length_c   1.000
_cell.angle_alpha   90.00
_cell.angle_beta   90.00
_cell.angle_gamma   90.00
#
_symmetry.space_group_name_H-M   'P 1'
#
loop_
_entity.id
_entity.type
_entity.pdbx_description
1 polymer ?
#
loop_
_entity_poly.entity_id
_entity_poly.type
_entity_poly.pdbx_seq_one_letter_code
_entity_poly.pdbx_strand_id
1 'polypeptide(L)'
;MHHDPSPARARRGWRGILLLLAVLAATPALAHPNSIMKTRLLIQFEQGKVAQLGESWSFDAGFSQQLLDDYDDDHDGVFDSAELARMRKALLANLAESNFFTYVWAGGERLAPLKPFDFRASVDGETVTLLIGLQLPAPQAPRSLKIEIKDPTFFIYAEWTDDQPVVLRGPSAERCRARLDDAQQDAYFGGMVVPKAITLACRPA
;
A
#
# COMPACT_ATOMS: atom_id res chain seq x y z
N MET A 1 17.99 -81.76 -14.39
CA MET A 1 17.10 -80.59 -14.30
C MET A 1 17.30 -79.97 -12.93
N HIS A 2 18.18 -78.96 -12.83
CA HIS A 2 18.49 -78.30 -11.56
C HIS A 2 17.56 -77.11 -11.37
N HIS A 3 16.85 -77.11 -10.24
CA HIS A 3 16.19 -75.94 -9.67
C HIS A 3 17.23 -75.04 -9.01
N ASP A 4 17.12 -73.74 -9.20
CA ASP A 4 17.80 -72.73 -8.39
C ASP A 4 16.81 -71.59 -8.09
N PRO A 5 16.52 -71.25 -6.81
CA PRO A 5 15.61 -70.17 -6.46
C PRO A 5 16.37 -68.83 -6.32
N SER A 6 15.88 -67.80 -7.00
CA SER A 6 16.40 -66.43 -6.81
C SER A 6 15.97 -65.82 -5.47
N PRO A 7 16.85 -65.06 -4.79
CA PRO A 7 16.58 -64.48 -3.48
C PRO A 7 15.78 -63.17 -3.59
N ALA A 8 14.74 -63.05 -2.76
CA ALA A 8 14.02 -61.82 -2.51
C ALA A 8 14.95 -60.76 -1.89
N ARG A 9 15.23 -59.66 -2.60
CA ARG A 9 15.92 -58.50 -2.03
C ARG A 9 14.92 -57.57 -1.35
N ALA A 10 14.99 -57.55 -0.02
CA ALA A 10 14.41 -56.53 0.84
C ALA A 10 14.86 -55.13 0.39
N ARG A 11 13.95 -54.38 -0.24
CA ARG A 11 14.11 -52.95 -0.57
C ARG A 11 12.96 -52.16 0.05
N ARG A 12 12.78 -52.26 1.36
CA ARG A 12 11.78 -51.49 2.12
C ARG A 12 12.45 -50.92 3.36
N GLY A 13 12.96 -49.70 3.29
CA GLY A 13 13.51 -49.02 4.46
C GLY A 13 13.88 -47.56 4.22
N TRP A 14 14.50 -47.24 3.08
CA TRP A 14 15.02 -45.89 2.85
C TRP A 14 14.03 -44.88 2.24
N ARG A 15 12.92 -45.35 1.66
CA ARG A 15 11.91 -44.45 1.07
C ARG A 15 11.10 -43.68 2.12
N GLY A 16 10.89 -44.25 3.32
CA GLY A 16 10.11 -43.60 4.38
C GLY A 16 10.86 -42.44 5.07
N ILE A 17 12.19 -42.57 5.22
CA ILE A 17 13.02 -41.56 5.91
C ILE A 17 13.19 -40.29 5.06
N LEU A 18 13.34 -40.44 3.73
CA LEU A 18 13.43 -39.30 2.80
C LEU A 18 12.12 -38.49 2.70
N LEU A 19 10.96 -39.16 2.81
CA LEU A 19 9.65 -38.50 2.81
C LEU A 19 9.38 -37.73 4.11
N LEU A 20 9.85 -38.21 5.27
CA LEU A 20 9.74 -37.47 6.52
C LEU A 20 10.60 -36.19 6.53
N LEU A 21 11.81 -36.23 5.97
CA LEU A 21 12.72 -35.07 5.93
C LEU A 21 12.20 -33.94 5.03
N ALA A 22 11.47 -34.25 3.96
CA ALA A 22 10.92 -33.24 3.04
C ALA A 22 9.76 -32.43 3.66
N VAL A 23 9.01 -33.00 4.62
CA VAL A 23 7.89 -32.31 5.28
C VAL A 23 8.37 -31.36 6.39
N LEU A 24 9.53 -31.61 7.00
CA LEU A 24 10.11 -30.75 8.04
C LEU A 24 10.85 -29.51 7.50
N ALA A 25 11.06 -29.40 6.19
CA ALA A 25 11.75 -28.27 5.56
C ALA A 25 10.81 -27.18 4.99
N ALA A 26 9.50 -27.36 5.11
CA ALA A 26 8.52 -26.34 4.71
C ALA A 26 8.44 -25.25 5.79
N THR A 27 9.49 -24.43 5.92
CA THR A 27 9.36 -23.16 6.63
C THR A 27 8.35 -22.31 5.88
N PRO A 28 7.37 -21.67 6.55
CA PRO A 28 6.54 -20.68 5.88
C PRO A 28 7.48 -19.64 5.28
N ALA A 29 7.43 -19.49 3.96
CA ALA A 29 8.12 -18.38 3.32
C ALA A 29 7.49 -17.12 3.93
N LEU A 30 8.29 -16.36 4.67
CA LEU A 30 7.93 -15.02 5.11
C LEU A 30 7.65 -14.23 3.83
N ALA A 31 6.36 -14.06 3.52
CA ALA A 31 5.94 -13.27 2.39
C ALA A 31 6.34 -11.82 2.68
N HIS A 32 7.48 -11.38 2.14
CA HIS A 32 7.81 -9.97 2.08
C HIS A 32 6.90 -9.31 1.02
N PRO A 33 6.60 -8.02 1.15
CA PRO A 33 5.84 -7.33 0.11
C PRO A 33 6.62 -7.40 -1.21
N ASN A 34 5.90 -7.37 -2.33
CA ASN A 34 6.51 -7.33 -3.65
C ASN A 34 7.06 -5.94 -3.97
N SER A 35 6.45 -4.90 -3.39
CA SER A 35 6.92 -3.53 -3.55
C SER A 35 6.72 -2.71 -2.27
N ILE A 36 7.60 -1.73 -2.09
CA ILE A 36 7.51 -0.68 -1.07
C ILE A 36 7.01 0.60 -1.74
N MET A 37 6.01 1.21 -1.12
CA MET A 37 5.44 2.50 -1.52
C MET A 37 5.69 3.52 -0.41
N LYS A 38 6.68 4.39 -0.62
CA LYS A 38 6.94 5.52 0.29
C LYS A 38 5.84 6.55 0.17
N THR A 39 5.18 6.81 1.28
CA THR A 39 3.89 7.47 1.37
C THR A 39 3.99 8.76 2.17
N ARG A 40 3.40 9.82 1.62
CA ARG A 40 3.10 11.07 2.32
C ARG A 40 1.65 11.44 2.10
N LEU A 41 1.00 11.95 3.15
CA LEU A 41 -0.39 12.40 3.09
C LEU A 41 -0.49 13.90 3.34
N LEU A 42 -1.08 14.61 2.38
CA LEU A 42 -1.60 15.95 2.53
C LEU A 42 -3.06 15.87 3.03
N ILE A 43 -3.36 16.59 4.11
CA ILE A 43 -4.73 16.76 4.61
C ILE A 43 -5.12 18.22 4.40
N GLN A 44 -6.12 18.43 3.55
CA GLN A 44 -6.57 19.75 3.14
C GLN A 44 -7.81 20.17 3.94
N PHE A 45 -7.70 21.32 4.59
CA PHE A 45 -8.75 21.96 5.36
C PHE A 45 -9.51 22.97 4.50
N GLU A 46 -10.83 22.99 4.67
CA GLU A 46 -11.75 23.98 4.15
C GLU A 46 -12.71 24.37 5.28
N GLN A 47 -12.82 25.67 5.57
CA GLN A 47 -13.71 26.19 6.62
C GLN A 47 -13.54 25.47 7.98
N GLY A 48 -12.30 25.12 8.34
CA GLY A 48 -11.97 24.44 9.61
C GLY A 48 -12.33 22.95 9.67
N LYS A 49 -12.82 22.37 8.57
CA LYS A 49 -13.07 20.94 8.39
C LYS A 49 -12.09 20.34 7.39
N VAL A 50 -11.87 19.05 7.45
CA VAL A 50 -11.08 18.33 6.44
C VAL A 50 -12.01 17.92 5.29
N ALA A 51 -11.68 18.35 4.07
CA ALA A 51 -12.52 18.10 2.90
C ALA A 51 -11.83 17.18 1.89
N GLN A 52 -10.51 17.24 1.79
CA GLN A 52 -9.74 16.53 0.76
C GLN A 52 -8.45 15.96 1.34
N LEU A 53 -7.98 14.90 0.68
CA LEU A 53 -6.68 14.29 0.91
C LEU A 53 -5.86 14.41 -0.39
N GLY A 54 -4.55 14.55 -0.25
CA GLY A 54 -3.59 14.43 -1.34
C GLY A 54 -2.55 13.38 -0.99
N GLU A 55 -2.44 12.34 -1.78
CA GLU A 55 -1.47 11.26 -1.56
C GLU A 55 -0.27 11.46 -2.47
N SER A 56 0.91 11.18 -1.93
CA SER A 56 2.16 11.11 -2.67
C SER A 56 2.80 9.77 -2.41
N TRP A 57 2.97 9.00 -3.48
CA TRP A 57 3.47 7.63 -3.46
C TRP A 57 4.70 7.52 -4.35
N SER A 58 5.87 7.35 -3.73
CA SER A 58 7.13 7.08 -4.43
C SER A 58 7.44 5.59 -4.30
N PHE A 59 7.64 4.92 -5.42
CA PHE A 59 7.86 3.48 -5.44
C PHE A 59 9.34 3.11 -5.40
N ASP A 60 9.63 1.88 -5.00
CA ASP A 60 10.96 1.30 -5.19
C ASP A 60 11.35 1.18 -6.67
N ALA A 61 12.62 0.87 -6.94
CA ALA A 61 13.15 0.78 -8.30
C ALA A 61 12.45 -0.29 -9.15
N GLY A 62 12.03 -1.42 -8.55
CA GLY A 62 11.42 -2.52 -9.30
C GLY A 62 10.04 -2.14 -9.82
N PHE A 63 9.19 -1.57 -8.96
CA PHE A 63 7.86 -1.13 -9.38
C PHE A 63 7.91 0.16 -10.20
N SER A 64 8.89 1.03 -9.97
CA SER A 64 9.14 2.19 -10.83
C SER A 64 9.51 1.77 -12.26
N GLN A 65 10.40 0.78 -12.41
CA GLN A 65 10.74 0.24 -13.73
C GLN A 65 9.52 -0.39 -14.41
N GLN A 66 8.71 -1.15 -13.69
CA GLN A 66 7.47 -1.71 -14.25
C GLN A 66 6.52 -0.61 -14.77
N LEU A 67 6.38 0.49 -14.03
CA LEU A 67 5.56 1.62 -14.49
C LEU A 67 6.14 2.32 -15.72
N LEU A 68 7.47 2.40 -15.84
CA LEU A 68 8.11 2.90 -17.06
C LEU A 68 7.84 1.93 -18.22
N ASP A 69 8.13 0.65 -18.06
CA ASP A 69 7.92 -0.37 -19.10
C ASP A 69 6.46 -0.42 -19.61
N ASP A 70 5.48 -0.15 -18.74
CA ASP A 70 4.05 -0.17 -19.08
C ASP A 70 3.55 1.12 -19.77
N TYR A 71 4.20 2.27 -19.52
CA TYR A 71 3.64 3.57 -19.85
C TYR A 71 4.55 4.55 -20.59
N ASP A 72 5.88 4.45 -20.47
CA ASP A 72 6.88 5.21 -21.21
C ASP A 72 7.12 4.52 -22.57
N ASP A 73 6.28 4.85 -23.55
CA ASP A 73 6.25 4.18 -24.86
C ASP A 73 7.49 4.52 -25.69
N ASP A 74 8.02 5.73 -25.55
CA ASP A 74 9.19 6.20 -26.31
C ASP A 74 10.53 5.95 -25.59
N HIS A 75 10.48 5.47 -24.34
CA HIS A 75 11.61 5.06 -23.50
C HIS A 75 12.57 6.22 -23.23
N ASP A 76 12.05 7.45 -23.12
CA ASP A 76 12.84 8.65 -22.82
C ASP A 76 13.06 8.89 -21.31
N GLY A 77 12.42 8.06 -20.47
CA GLY A 77 12.56 8.07 -19.02
C GLY A 77 11.67 9.11 -18.32
N VAL A 78 10.75 9.76 -19.04
CA VAL A 78 9.70 10.60 -18.46
C VAL A 78 8.33 10.17 -18.98
N PHE A 79 7.26 10.80 -18.49
CA PHE A 79 5.92 10.54 -19.02
C PHE A 79 5.41 11.78 -19.74
N ASP A 80 5.11 11.63 -21.02
CA ASP A 80 4.49 12.67 -21.82
C ASP A 80 2.99 12.83 -21.48
N SER A 81 2.34 13.81 -22.11
CA SER A 81 0.92 14.09 -21.84
C SER A 81 -0.04 12.96 -22.23
N ALA A 82 0.28 12.20 -23.28
CA ALA A 82 -0.53 11.10 -23.78
C ALA A 82 -0.36 9.85 -22.91
N GLU A 83 0.87 9.54 -22.54
CA GLU A 83 1.25 8.47 -21.62
C GLU A 83 0.62 8.68 -20.24
N LEU A 84 0.75 9.88 -19.68
CA LEU A 84 0.09 10.27 -18.43
C LEU A 84 -1.43 10.12 -18.51
N ALA A 85 -2.06 10.48 -19.64
CA ALA A 85 -3.50 10.33 -19.80
C ALA A 85 -3.93 8.86 -19.79
N ARG A 86 -3.13 7.99 -20.44
CA ARG A 86 -3.34 6.55 -20.50
C ARG A 86 -3.15 5.89 -19.13
N MET A 87 -2.04 6.23 -18.46
CA MET A 87 -1.73 5.81 -17.09
C MET A 87 -2.82 6.22 -16.11
N ARG A 88 -3.23 7.49 -16.10
CA ARG A 88 -4.30 8.00 -15.24
C ARG A 88 -5.58 7.18 -15.39
N LYS A 89 -5.99 6.89 -16.63
CA LYS A 89 -7.22 6.14 -16.90
C LYS A 89 -7.14 4.72 -16.34
N ALA A 90 -6.02 4.03 -16.56
CA ALA A 90 -5.82 2.65 -16.10
C ALA A 90 -5.69 2.58 -14.58
N LEU A 91 -4.82 3.40 -13.99
CA LEU A 91 -4.53 3.36 -12.56
C LEU A 91 -5.71 3.83 -11.71
N LEU A 92 -6.40 4.92 -12.06
CA LEU A 92 -7.56 5.37 -11.25
C LEU A 92 -8.70 4.34 -11.22
N ALA A 93 -8.90 3.59 -12.31
CA ALA A 93 -9.90 2.52 -12.34
C ALA A 93 -9.51 1.38 -11.38
N ASN A 94 -8.27 0.90 -11.46
CA ASN A 94 -7.76 -0.16 -10.60
C ASN A 94 -7.71 0.25 -9.11
N LEU A 95 -7.20 1.45 -8.83
CA LEU A 95 -7.09 1.98 -7.47
C LEU A 95 -8.46 2.21 -6.83
N ALA A 96 -9.50 2.55 -7.60
CA ALA A 96 -10.84 2.66 -7.06
C ALA A 96 -11.36 1.34 -6.46
N GLU A 97 -11.03 0.18 -7.07
CA GLU A 97 -11.39 -1.14 -6.54
C GLU A 97 -10.69 -1.41 -5.19
N SER A 98 -9.48 -0.88 -5.03
CA SER A 98 -8.68 -0.97 -3.80
C SER A 98 -8.90 0.17 -2.81
N ASN A 99 -9.92 1.03 -3.02
CA ASN A 99 -10.16 2.24 -2.22
C ASN A 99 -8.95 3.20 -2.15
N PHE A 100 -8.09 3.23 -3.18
CA PHE A 100 -6.82 3.95 -3.18
C PHE A 100 -5.91 3.55 -2.02
N PHE A 101 -6.08 2.34 -1.47
CA PHE A 101 -5.44 1.89 -0.23
C PHE A 101 -5.77 2.75 1.00
N THR A 102 -6.75 3.67 0.89
CA THR A 102 -7.01 4.71 1.88
C THR A 102 -8.36 4.52 2.52
N TYR A 103 -8.31 4.35 3.84
CA TYR A 103 -9.47 4.09 4.68
C TYR A 103 -9.61 5.23 5.67
N VAL A 104 -10.79 5.85 5.68
CA VAL A 104 -11.09 7.00 6.53
C VAL A 104 -12.28 6.69 7.41
N TRP A 105 -12.13 6.94 8.70
CA TRP A 105 -13.22 6.89 9.66
C TRP A 105 -13.49 8.27 10.23
N ALA A 106 -14.77 8.58 10.47
CA ALA A 106 -15.21 9.76 11.19
C ALA A 106 -16.11 9.34 12.36
N GLY A 107 -15.71 9.65 13.59
CA GLY A 107 -16.51 9.32 14.78
C GLY A 107 -16.70 7.82 14.99
N GLY A 108 -15.76 7.00 14.49
CA GLY A 108 -15.82 5.53 14.57
C GLY A 108 -16.48 4.85 13.36
N GLU A 109 -17.18 5.59 12.51
CA GLU A 109 -17.81 5.05 11.31
C GLU A 109 -16.90 5.21 10.08
N ARG A 110 -16.77 4.16 9.27
CA ARG A 110 -16.01 4.22 8.02
C ARG A 110 -16.78 5.05 7.00
N LEU A 111 -16.10 6.03 6.39
CA LEU A 111 -16.68 6.84 5.33
C LEU A 111 -16.94 6.02 4.06
N ALA A 112 -17.90 6.47 3.26
CA ALA A 112 -18.07 5.97 1.89
C ALA A 112 -16.79 6.19 1.06
N PRO A 113 -16.59 5.43 -0.03
CA PRO A 113 -15.40 5.55 -0.87
C PRO A 113 -15.09 6.99 -1.29
N LEU A 114 -13.81 7.33 -1.19
CA LEU A 114 -13.26 8.61 -1.62
C LEU A 114 -13.32 8.71 -3.16
N LYS A 115 -13.48 9.92 -3.69
CA LYS A 115 -13.51 10.15 -5.13
C LYS A 115 -12.22 10.80 -5.61
N PRO A 116 -11.53 10.25 -6.62
CA PRO A 116 -10.37 10.92 -7.19
C PRO A 116 -10.80 12.18 -7.94
N PHE A 117 -10.01 13.25 -7.82
CA PHE A 117 -10.21 14.51 -8.56
C PHE A 117 -8.94 15.03 -9.24
N ASP A 118 -7.76 14.57 -8.82
CA ASP A 118 -6.49 14.91 -9.46
C ASP A 118 -5.60 13.67 -9.51
N PHE A 119 -4.75 13.60 -10.54
CA PHE A 119 -3.75 12.55 -10.72
C PHE A 119 -2.58 13.12 -11.51
N ARG A 120 -1.37 12.89 -11.01
CA ARG A 120 -0.11 13.20 -11.70
C ARG A 120 0.89 12.09 -11.45
N ALA A 121 1.81 11.91 -12.38
CA ALA A 121 2.98 11.08 -12.19
C ALA A 121 4.23 11.86 -12.62
N SER A 122 5.36 11.55 -12.01
CA SER A 122 6.66 12.11 -12.36
C SER A 122 7.75 11.09 -12.12
N VAL A 123 8.83 11.21 -12.89
CA VAL A 123 10.05 10.42 -12.74
C VAL A 123 11.15 11.32 -12.18
N ASP A 124 11.85 10.86 -11.15
CA ASP A 124 13.08 11.48 -10.63
C ASP A 124 14.15 10.39 -10.47
N GLY A 125 15.14 10.40 -11.36
CA GLY A 125 16.08 9.29 -11.51
C GLY A 125 15.34 7.99 -11.82
N GLU A 126 15.49 6.98 -10.96
CA GLU A 126 14.83 5.66 -11.10
C GLU A 126 13.51 5.58 -10.31
N THR A 127 13.03 6.69 -9.75
CA THR A 127 11.84 6.70 -8.87
C THR A 127 10.65 7.29 -9.59
N VAL A 128 9.60 6.48 -9.76
CA VAL A 128 8.28 6.98 -10.16
C VAL A 128 7.51 7.42 -8.92
N THR A 129 6.99 8.65 -8.96
CA THR A 129 6.10 9.20 -7.93
C THR A 129 4.74 9.49 -8.50
N LEU A 130 3.69 8.99 -7.85
CA LEU A 130 2.30 9.34 -8.13
C LEU A 130 1.79 10.37 -7.12
N LEU A 131 1.00 11.32 -7.60
CA LEU A 131 0.23 12.26 -6.80
C LEU A 131 -1.25 12.06 -7.09
N ILE A 132 -2.04 11.81 -6.06
CA ILE A 132 -3.48 11.49 -6.19
C ILE A 132 -4.27 12.43 -5.27
N GLY A 133 -5.22 13.17 -5.85
CA GLY A 133 -6.16 13.99 -5.10
C GLY A 133 -7.44 13.22 -4.81
N LEU A 134 -7.85 13.12 -3.55
CA LEU A 134 -9.03 12.39 -3.09
C LEU A 134 -10.01 13.31 -2.34
N GLN A 135 -11.27 13.28 -2.76
CA GLN A 135 -12.36 14.05 -2.18
C GLN A 135 -13.12 13.18 -1.16
N LEU A 136 -13.28 13.69 0.07
CA LEU A 136 -14.17 13.06 1.05
C LEU A 136 -15.64 13.22 0.64
N PRO A 137 -16.53 12.26 0.98
CA PRO A 137 -17.96 12.36 0.70
C PRO A 137 -18.62 13.61 1.27
N ALA A 138 -18.14 14.08 2.42
CA ALA A 138 -18.52 15.34 3.05
C ALA A 138 -17.36 15.86 3.93
N PRO A 139 -17.23 17.18 4.16
CA PRO A 139 -16.22 17.73 5.06
C PRO A 139 -16.39 17.25 6.51
N GLN A 140 -15.29 16.79 7.12
CA GLN A 140 -15.30 16.15 8.44
C GLN A 140 -14.66 17.03 9.52
N ALA A 141 -15.12 16.89 10.76
CA ALA A 141 -14.45 17.49 11.90
C ALA A 141 -13.06 16.87 12.07
N PRO A 142 -11.97 17.65 12.21
CA PRO A 142 -10.63 17.09 12.23
C PRO A 142 -10.41 16.06 13.34
N ARG A 143 -10.90 16.36 14.56
CA ARG A 143 -10.73 15.50 15.74
C ARG A 143 -11.50 14.19 15.67
N SER A 144 -12.45 14.03 14.75
CA SER A 144 -13.19 12.78 14.58
C SER A 144 -12.51 11.82 13.60
N LEU A 145 -11.45 12.27 12.91
CA LEU A 145 -10.81 11.50 11.84
C LEU A 145 -9.78 10.51 12.35
N LYS A 146 -9.85 9.31 11.79
CA LYS A 146 -8.77 8.33 11.72
C LYS A 146 -8.55 8.00 10.24
N ILE A 147 -7.31 8.04 9.76
CA ILE A 147 -6.96 7.74 8.37
C ILE A 147 -5.88 6.67 8.35
N GLU A 148 -6.03 5.64 7.53
CA GLU A 148 -5.01 4.62 7.30
C GLU A 148 -4.74 4.50 5.80
N ILE A 149 -3.48 4.31 5.44
CA ILE A 149 -3.07 3.89 4.10
C ILE A 149 -2.45 2.51 4.23
N LYS A 150 -3.07 1.50 3.63
CA LYS A 150 -2.61 0.11 3.66
C LYS A 150 -3.16 -0.69 2.49
N ASP A 151 -2.38 -1.66 2.03
CA ASP A 151 -2.85 -2.73 1.16
C ASP A 151 -3.14 -3.98 2.02
N PRO A 152 -4.42 -4.37 2.20
CA PRO A 152 -4.79 -5.53 3.01
C PRO A 152 -4.21 -6.86 2.50
N THR A 153 -3.81 -6.93 1.22
CA THR A 153 -3.21 -8.12 0.62
C THR A 153 -1.71 -8.24 0.89
N PHE A 154 -1.08 -7.16 1.38
CA PHE A 154 0.35 -7.03 1.61
C PHE A 154 1.22 -7.23 0.35
N PHE A 155 0.65 -6.99 -0.83
CA PHE A 155 1.43 -6.95 -2.07
C PHE A 155 2.30 -5.68 -2.10
N ILE A 156 1.73 -4.54 -1.68
CA ILE A 156 2.43 -3.26 -1.50
C ILE A 156 2.53 -2.94 -0.01
N TYR A 157 3.73 -2.63 0.49
CA TYR A 157 3.91 -2.08 1.82
C TYR A 157 3.93 -0.55 1.77
N ALA A 158 2.90 0.07 2.36
CA ALA A 158 2.85 1.52 2.53
C ALA A 158 3.77 1.95 3.68
N GLU A 159 4.98 2.37 3.31
CA GLU A 159 5.97 2.91 4.24
C GLU A 159 5.82 4.43 4.33
N TRP A 160 5.87 5.01 5.52
CA TRP A 160 5.76 6.48 5.66
C TRP A 160 7.10 7.16 5.45
N THR A 161 7.09 8.30 4.74
CA THR A 161 8.31 9.12 4.60
C THR A 161 8.84 9.61 5.96
N ASP A 162 10.17 9.62 6.13
CA ASP A 162 10.80 10.05 7.39
C ASP A 162 10.58 11.54 7.68
N ASP A 163 10.67 12.38 6.65
CA ASP A 163 10.41 13.81 6.76
C ASP A 163 8.97 14.14 6.39
N GLN A 164 8.27 14.84 7.29
CA GLN A 164 6.90 15.33 7.08
C GLN A 164 5.96 14.27 6.44
N PRO A 165 5.73 13.11 7.07
CA PRO A 165 4.84 12.06 6.55
C PRO A 165 3.39 12.54 6.39
N VAL A 166 2.99 13.54 7.19
CA VAL A 166 1.67 14.16 7.12
C VAL A 166 1.82 15.67 7.08
N VAL A 167 1.23 16.29 6.05
CA VAL A 167 1.21 17.74 5.86
C VAL A 167 -0.22 18.23 6.02
N LEU A 168 -0.43 19.27 6.82
CA LEU A 168 -1.74 19.92 6.98
C LEU A 168 -1.73 21.25 6.20
N ARG A 169 -2.75 21.49 5.37
CA ARG A 169 -2.89 22.74 4.59
C ARG A 169 -4.30 23.31 4.70
N GLY A 170 -4.42 24.61 4.41
CA GLY A 170 -5.69 25.32 4.41
C GLY A 170 -6.01 26.02 5.73
N PRO A 171 -7.12 26.76 5.79
CA PRO A 171 -7.49 27.52 6.98
C PRO A 171 -7.69 26.61 8.19
N SER A 172 -7.12 26.99 9.35
CA SER A 172 -7.18 26.24 10.62
C SER A 172 -6.19 25.08 10.75
N ALA A 173 -5.45 24.75 9.69
CA ALA A 173 -4.43 23.71 9.75
C ALA A 173 -3.36 24.01 10.81
N GLU A 174 -3.02 25.28 11.01
CA GLU A 174 -2.04 25.75 12.01
C GLU A 174 -2.44 25.46 13.46
N ARG A 175 -3.74 25.23 13.71
CA ARG A 175 -4.28 24.88 15.02
C ARG A 175 -4.25 23.38 15.28
N CYS A 176 -3.97 22.58 14.26
CA CYS A 176 -3.95 21.14 14.32
C CYS A 176 -2.52 20.59 14.21
N ARG A 177 -2.33 19.38 14.73
CA ARG A 177 -1.18 18.53 14.44
C ARG A 177 -1.67 17.13 14.12
N ALA A 178 -1.02 16.50 13.14
CA ALA A 178 -1.19 15.08 12.88
C ALA A 178 -0.37 14.26 13.87
N ARG A 179 -0.91 13.12 14.29
CA ARG A 179 -0.18 12.04 14.94
C ARG A 179 -0.26 10.83 14.04
N LEU A 180 0.83 10.08 13.98
CA LEU A 180 0.95 8.87 13.20
C LEU A 180 1.38 7.76 14.15
N ASP A 181 0.43 6.93 14.54
CA ASP A 181 0.59 5.92 15.60
C ASP A 181 0.31 4.52 15.05
N ASP A 182 0.91 3.49 15.63
CA ASP A 182 0.62 2.10 15.24
C ASP A 182 -0.81 1.71 15.63
N ALA A 183 -1.56 1.19 14.66
CA ALA A 183 -2.94 0.77 14.83
C ALA A 183 -3.02 -0.75 15.04
N GLN A 184 -2.59 -1.21 16.21
CA GLN A 184 -2.47 -2.64 16.56
C GLN A 184 -3.77 -3.44 16.33
N GLN A 185 -4.91 -2.85 16.64
CA GLN A 185 -6.23 -3.45 16.45
C GLN A 185 -6.64 -3.60 14.97
N ASP A 186 -5.94 -2.91 14.07
CA ASP A 186 -6.17 -2.90 12.63
C ASP A 186 -5.10 -3.70 11.88
N ALA A 187 -4.31 -4.50 12.61
CA ALA A 187 -3.34 -5.43 12.06
C ALA A 187 -3.99 -6.36 11.03
N TYR A 188 -3.28 -6.59 9.93
CA TYR A 188 -3.76 -7.34 8.78
C TYR A 188 -2.75 -8.41 8.38
N PHE A 189 -3.07 -9.15 7.31
CA PHE A 189 -2.22 -10.23 6.80
C PHE A 189 -1.85 -11.24 7.91
N GLY A 190 -2.88 -11.83 8.54
CA GLY A 190 -2.70 -12.76 9.65
C GLY A 190 -2.22 -12.12 10.96
N GLY A 191 -2.30 -10.80 11.08
CA GLY A 191 -1.83 -10.04 12.26
C GLY A 191 -0.34 -9.74 12.25
N MET A 192 0.36 -10.03 11.16
CA MET A 192 1.81 -9.82 11.04
C MET A 192 2.17 -8.38 10.69
N VAL A 193 1.25 -7.64 10.08
CA VAL A 193 1.50 -6.28 9.63
C VAL A 193 0.58 -5.32 10.37
N VAL A 194 1.19 -4.37 11.07
CA VAL A 194 0.47 -3.33 11.80
C VAL A 194 0.52 -2.04 10.96
N PRO A 195 -0.62 -1.53 10.49
CA PRO A 195 -0.65 -0.27 9.78
C PRO A 195 -0.44 0.89 10.76
N LYS A 196 -0.02 2.04 10.24
CA LYS A 196 -0.09 3.29 11.00
C LYS A 196 -1.41 4.00 10.72
N ALA A 197 -2.00 4.56 11.76
CA ALA A 197 -3.17 5.41 11.67
C ALA A 197 -2.80 6.87 11.95
N ILE A 198 -3.37 7.76 11.14
CA ILE A 198 -3.29 9.20 11.33
C ILE A 198 -4.50 9.66 12.13
N THR A 199 -4.25 10.41 13.19
CA THR A 199 -5.29 11.16 13.93
C THR A 199 -4.91 12.63 14.04
N LEU A 200 -5.90 13.51 14.23
CA LEU A 200 -5.68 14.95 14.32
C LEU A 200 -5.99 15.49 15.72
N ALA A 201 -4.98 16.10 16.34
CA ALA A 201 -5.13 16.85 17.58
C ALA A 201 -5.18 18.35 17.26
N CYS A 202 -6.35 18.97 17.43
CA CYS A 202 -6.55 20.40 17.16
C CYS A 202 -6.79 21.18 18.45
N ARG A 203 -6.32 22.41 18.55
CA ARG A 203 -6.69 23.32 19.63
C ARG A 203 -8.13 23.85 19.44
N PRO A 204 -8.82 24.24 20.53
CA PRO A 204 -10.09 24.97 20.42
C PRO A 204 -9.92 26.24 19.57
N ALA A 205 -11.02 26.68 18.97
CA ALA A 205 -11.08 27.96 18.26
C ALA A 205 -11.03 29.13 19.24
#